data_AF-A0A442UEE0-F1
#
_entry.id   AF-A0A442UEE0-F1
#
_cell.length_a   1.000
_cell.length_b   1.000
_cell.length_c   1.000
_cell.angle_alpha   90.00
_cell.angle_beta   90.00
_cell.angle_gamma   90.00
#
_symmetry.space_group_name_H-M   'P 1'
#
loop_
_entity.id
_entity.type
_entity.pdbx_description
1 polymer ?
#
loop_
_entity_poly.entity_id
_entity_poly.type
_entity_poly.pdbx_seq_one_letter_code
_entity_poly.pdbx_strand_id
1 'polypeptide(L)'
;MIKALKLCGVLLCAVVLASTAHAEVLSFQCSWDQRAPLRIEVDTSTMSASRDDGGTPYRVIKVSKWGVWLLVDQPSNVIAAAVQMIERSSGFDDPSGPGKWVDVSISITGSVSPIEGGKCWERGGR
;
A
#
# COMPACT_ATOMS: atom_id res chain seq x y z
N MET A 1 -45.85 44.61 30.42
CA MET A 1 -46.32 43.44 29.63
C MET A 1 -45.15 42.92 28.81
N ILE A 2 -44.58 41.78 29.21
CA ILE A 2 -43.39 41.19 28.62
C ILE A 2 -43.84 40.23 27.51
N LYS A 3 -43.44 40.48 26.26
CA LYS A 3 -43.63 39.53 25.15
C LYS A 3 -42.41 38.61 25.08
N ALA A 4 -42.58 37.37 25.50
CA ALA A 4 -41.66 36.29 25.20
C ALA A 4 -42.20 35.52 23.98
N LEU A 5 -41.41 35.39 22.92
CA LEU A 5 -41.74 34.48 21.82
C LEU A 5 -40.51 33.66 21.41
N LYS A 6 -40.52 32.43 21.93
CA LYS A 6 -39.90 31.16 21.51
C LYS A 6 -38.86 31.22 20.37
N LEU A 7 -37.59 31.01 20.74
CA LEU A 7 -36.62 30.36 19.86
C LEU A 7 -36.90 28.84 19.84
N CYS A 8 -37.38 28.32 18.71
CA CYS A 8 -37.29 26.89 18.42
C CYS A 8 -35.85 26.58 18.00
N GLY A 9 -35.04 26.10 18.94
CA GLY A 9 -33.74 25.51 18.66
C GLY A 9 -33.94 24.20 17.90
N VAL A 10 -33.73 24.21 16.59
CA VAL A 10 -33.60 22.99 15.80
C VAL A 10 -32.23 22.39 16.14
N LEU A 11 -32.23 21.40 17.02
CA LEU A 11 -31.07 20.58 17.33
C LEU A 11 -30.77 19.71 16.11
N LEU A 12 -29.90 20.18 15.20
CA LEU A 12 -29.36 19.36 14.12
C LEU A 12 -28.43 18.30 14.77
N CYS A 13 -28.97 17.11 15.03
CA CYS A 13 -28.17 15.92 15.27
C CYS A 13 -27.40 15.61 13.97
N ALA A 14 -26.19 16.15 13.85
CA ALA A 14 -25.22 15.69 12.87
C ALA A 14 -24.90 14.23 13.19
N VAL A 15 -25.55 13.31 12.47
CA VAL A 15 -25.22 11.89 12.46
C VAL A 15 -23.82 11.79 11.87
N VAL A 16 -22.81 11.71 12.73
CA VAL A 16 -21.46 11.34 12.33
C VAL A 16 -21.52 9.87 11.97
N LEU A 17 -21.84 9.57 10.71
CA LEU A 17 -21.69 8.23 10.15
C LEU A 17 -20.21 7.90 10.27
N ALA A 18 -19.87 7.01 11.22
CA ALA A 18 -18.55 6.43 11.32
C ALA A 18 -18.27 5.72 9.99
N SER A 19 -17.46 6.32 9.14
CA SER A 19 -16.96 5.67 7.94
C SER A 19 -16.09 4.51 8.40
N THR A 20 -16.64 3.29 8.34
CA THR A 20 -15.84 2.08 8.50
C THR A 20 -14.94 2.02 7.28
N ALA A 21 -13.72 2.55 7.40
CA ALA A 21 -12.67 2.33 6.43
C ALA A 21 -12.46 0.81 6.39
N HIS A 22 -13.01 0.17 5.34
CA HIS A 22 -12.84 -1.26 5.16
C HIS A 22 -11.36 -1.53 4.95
N ALA A 23 -10.83 -2.48 5.72
CA ALA A 23 -9.51 -3.05 5.52
C ALA A 23 -9.42 -3.54 4.07
N GLU A 24 -8.61 -2.87 3.25
CA GLU A 24 -8.40 -3.25 1.85
C GLU A 24 -7.22 -4.21 1.80
N VAL A 25 -7.40 -5.37 1.19
CA VAL A 25 -6.28 -6.24 0.81
C VAL A 25 -5.96 -5.96 -0.65
N LEU A 26 -4.77 -5.42 -0.90
CA LEU A 26 -4.26 -5.20 -2.25
C LEU A 26 -3.52 -6.47 -2.69
N SER A 27 -3.78 -6.95 -3.90
CA SER A 27 -3.10 -8.10 -4.46
C SER A 27 -2.38 -7.71 -5.73
N PHE A 28 -1.11 -8.09 -5.84
CA PHE A 28 -0.26 -7.77 -6.98
C PHE A 28 0.31 -9.06 -7.55
N GLN A 29 0.17 -9.24 -8.85
CA GLN A 29 0.85 -10.30 -9.58
C GLN A 29 2.12 -9.71 -10.18
N CYS A 30 3.29 -10.18 -9.79
CA CYS A 30 4.57 -9.52 -10.04
C CYS A 30 5.57 -10.45 -10.73
N SER A 31 6.33 -9.95 -11.69
CA SER A 31 7.32 -10.72 -12.45
C SER A 31 8.57 -9.90 -12.77
N TRP A 32 9.71 -10.58 -12.72
CA TRP A 32 11.01 -10.13 -13.23
C TRP A 32 11.35 -10.90 -14.49
N ASP A 33 11.85 -10.22 -15.54
CA ASP A 33 12.47 -10.85 -16.72
C ASP A 33 11.69 -12.05 -17.31
N GLN A 34 10.36 -11.94 -17.39
CA GLN A 34 9.47 -12.99 -17.92
C GLN A 34 9.46 -14.31 -17.12
N ARG A 35 9.96 -14.30 -15.88
CA ARG A 35 9.80 -15.43 -14.96
C ARG A 35 8.34 -15.63 -14.57
N ALA A 36 8.02 -16.84 -14.08
CA ALA A 36 6.72 -17.14 -13.52
C ALA A 36 6.34 -16.06 -12.48
N PRO A 37 5.17 -15.41 -12.62
CA PRO A 37 4.81 -14.33 -11.74
C PRO A 37 4.52 -14.89 -10.33
N LEU A 38 5.00 -14.17 -9.32
CA LEU A 38 4.62 -14.39 -7.93
C LEU A 38 3.48 -13.44 -7.54
N ARG A 39 2.75 -13.74 -6.48
CA ARG A 39 1.73 -12.87 -5.92
C ARG A 39 2.22 -12.23 -4.64
N ILE A 40 2.05 -10.91 -4.52
CA ILE A 40 2.27 -10.14 -3.30
C ILE A 40 0.90 -9.67 -2.79
N GLU A 41 0.54 -10.05 -1.57
CA GLU A 41 -0.69 -9.62 -0.91
C GLU A 41 -0.35 -8.64 0.20
N VAL A 42 -0.96 -7.46 0.17
CA VAL A 42 -0.73 -6.35 1.11
C VAL A 42 -2.00 -6.16 1.92
N ASP A 43 -1.92 -6.42 3.21
CA ASP A 43 -3.00 -6.16 4.17
C ASP A 43 -2.80 -4.77 4.78
N THR A 44 -3.65 -3.84 4.37
CA THR A 44 -3.59 -2.44 4.83
C THR A 44 -4.05 -2.25 6.27
N SER A 45 -4.71 -3.24 6.87
CA SER A 45 -5.15 -3.18 8.27
C SER A 45 -4.05 -3.60 9.24
N THR A 46 -3.30 -4.64 8.88
CA THR A 46 -2.19 -5.14 9.69
C THR A 46 -0.85 -4.49 9.32
N MET A 47 -0.82 -3.70 8.25
CA MET A 47 0.40 -3.08 7.71
C MET A 47 1.49 -4.13 7.43
N SER A 48 1.06 -5.27 6.89
CA SER A 48 1.92 -6.40 6.52
C SER A 48 1.69 -6.81 5.08
N ALA A 49 2.69 -7.48 4.49
CA ALA A 49 2.51 -8.11 3.19
C ALA A 49 3.25 -9.44 3.11
N SER A 50 2.76 -10.33 2.27
CA SER A 50 3.33 -11.66 2.03
C SER A 50 3.46 -11.94 0.56
N ARG A 51 4.36 -12.86 0.22
CA ARG A 51 4.55 -13.41 -1.13
C ARG A 51 4.24 -14.90 -1.14
N ASP A 52 3.63 -15.38 -2.21
CA ASP A 52 3.14 -16.76 -2.32
C ASP A 52 4.20 -17.81 -2.68
N ASP A 53 5.41 -17.36 -3.02
CA ASP A 53 6.59 -18.21 -3.29
C ASP A 53 7.31 -18.67 -2.01
N GLY A 54 6.81 -18.30 -0.83
CA GLY A 54 7.41 -18.63 0.47
C GLY A 54 8.63 -17.79 0.84
N GLY A 55 8.90 -16.71 0.12
CA GLY A 55 9.98 -15.77 0.47
C GLY A 55 9.69 -14.96 1.73
N THR A 56 10.65 -14.09 2.09
CA THR A 56 10.57 -13.25 3.28
C THR A 56 9.35 -12.32 3.26
N PRO A 57 8.57 -12.22 4.35
CA PRO A 57 7.45 -11.30 4.43
C PRO A 57 7.92 -9.84 4.48
N TYR A 58 6.96 -8.93 4.41
CA TYR A 58 7.22 -7.50 4.45
C TYR A 58 6.44 -6.81 5.54
N ARG A 59 7.02 -5.72 6.02
CA ARG A 59 6.30 -4.68 6.74
C ARG A 59 5.91 -3.56 5.76
N VAL A 60 4.66 -3.13 5.77
CA VAL A 60 4.21 -2.01 4.95
C VAL A 60 4.73 -0.71 5.56
N ILE A 61 5.43 0.08 4.76
CA ILE A 61 5.92 1.41 5.15
C ILE A 61 4.84 2.45 4.83
N LYS A 62 4.27 2.38 3.63
CA LYS A 62 3.31 3.36 3.12
C LYS A 62 2.44 2.77 2.02
N VAL A 63 1.18 3.16 2.03
CA VAL A 63 0.23 2.94 0.93
C VAL A 63 -0.26 4.30 0.46
N SER A 64 -0.35 4.50 -0.84
CA SER A 64 -0.94 5.70 -1.45
C SER A 64 -1.70 5.34 -2.71
N LYS A 65 -2.31 6.32 -3.38
CA LYS A 65 -2.91 6.10 -4.70
C LYS A 65 -1.89 5.77 -5.81
N TRP A 66 -0.62 6.07 -5.60
CA TRP A 66 0.44 5.89 -6.61
C TRP A 66 1.19 4.57 -6.46
N GLY A 67 1.24 4.02 -5.25
CA GLY A 67 2.09 2.89 -4.97
C GLY A 67 2.05 2.45 -3.52
N VAL A 68 2.71 1.31 -3.29
CA VAL A 68 2.96 0.68 -2.00
C VAL A 68 4.46 0.58 -1.78
N TRP A 69 4.92 0.94 -0.58
CA TRP A 69 6.31 0.78 -0.14
C TRP A 69 6.37 -0.26 0.96
N LEU A 70 7.22 -1.27 0.76
CA LEU A 70 7.35 -2.46 1.59
C LEU A 70 8.79 -2.57 2.09
N LEU A 71 8.99 -2.77 3.38
CA LEU A 71 10.29 -3.13 3.96
C LEU A 71 10.38 -4.66 4.01
N VAL A 72 11.40 -5.25 3.41
CA VAL A 72 11.64 -6.70 3.54
C VAL A 72 12.09 -7.02 4.96
N ASP A 73 11.42 -7.96 5.62
CA ASP A 73 11.69 -8.32 7.02
C ASP A 73 12.89 -9.27 7.16
N GLN A 74 14.10 -8.71 7.08
CA GLN A 74 15.36 -9.46 7.19
C GLN A 74 16.09 -9.13 8.51
N PRO A 75 15.65 -9.66 9.66
CA PRO A 75 16.21 -9.27 10.97
C PRO A 75 17.68 -9.66 11.13
N SER A 76 18.18 -10.65 10.37
CA SER A 76 19.59 -11.02 10.36
C SER A 76 20.47 -10.12 9.48
N ASN A 77 19.87 -9.27 8.63
CA ASN A 77 20.59 -8.34 7.76
C ASN A 77 20.72 -6.98 8.44
N VAL A 78 21.79 -6.82 9.21
CA VAL A 78 22.06 -5.58 9.97
C VAL A 78 22.85 -4.53 9.19
N ILE A 79 23.29 -4.85 7.97
CA ILE A 79 24.16 -3.99 7.15
C ILE A 79 23.44 -3.31 5.99
N ALA A 80 22.25 -3.77 5.63
CA ALA A 80 21.44 -3.17 4.60
C ALA A 80 19.94 -3.37 4.87
N ALA A 81 19.15 -2.36 4.51
CA ALA A 81 17.70 -2.45 4.42
C ALA A 81 17.30 -2.65 2.96
N ALA A 82 16.34 -3.53 2.70
CA ALA A 82 15.74 -3.70 1.38
C ALA A 82 14.32 -3.16 1.40
N VAL A 83 14.02 -2.22 0.51
CA VAL A 83 12.69 -1.63 0.32
C VAL A 83 12.19 -2.01 -1.07
N GLN A 84 10.97 -2.51 -1.17
CA GLN A 84 10.28 -2.73 -2.44
C GLN A 84 9.22 -1.67 -2.66
N MET A 85 9.12 -1.19 -3.89
CA MET A 85 8.07 -0.27 -4.33
C MET A 85 7.29 -0.92 -5.46
N ILE A 86 5.97 -0.93 -5.33
CA ILE A 86 5.04 -1.43 -6.34
C ILE A 86 4.09 -0.30 -6.70
N GLU A 87 4.03 0.06 -7.97
CA GLU A 87 3.06 1.06 -8.46
C GLU A 87 1.63 0.50 -8.46
N ARG A 88 0.65 1.35 -8.13
CA ARG A 88 -0.78 1.00 -8.15
C ARG A 88 -1.46 1.48 -9.42
N SER A 89 -2.42 0.68 -9.89
CA SER A 89 -3.22 0.96 -11.08
C SER A 89 -4.04 2.25 -10.96
N SER A 90 -4.46 2.62 -9.74
CA SER A 90 -5.11 3.90 -9.45
C SER A 90 -4.25 5.14 -9.72
N GLY A 91 -2.94 4.94 -9.88
CA GLY A 91 -1.97 5.98 -10.20
C GLY A 91 -1.65 6.09 -11.69
N PHE A 92 -2.25 5.27 -12.56
CA PHE A 92 -1.94 5.27 -13.99
C PHE A 92 -2.94 6.08 -14.80
N ASP A 93 -2.45 6.66 -15.89
CA ASP A 93 -3.30 7.20 -16.96
C ASP A 93 -3.97 6.05 -17.75
N ASP A 94 -3.28 4.91 -17.89
CA ASP A 94 -3.80 3.66 -18.44
C ASP A 94 -3.73 2.53 -17.40
N PRO A 95 -4.83 2.22 -16.70
CA PRO A 95 -4.87 1.19 -15.67
C PRO A 95 -4.84 -0.25 -16.23
N SER A 96 -4.85 -0.44 -17.55
CA SER A 96 -4.82 -1.77 -18.18
C SER A 96 -3.39 -2.34 -18.30
N GLY A 97 -2.36 -1.50 -18.22
CA GLY A 97 -0.96 -1.88 -18.28
C GLY A 97 -0.38 -2.37 -16.94
N PRO A 98 0.79 -3.03 -16.95
CA PRO A 98 1.54 -3.30 -15.72
C PRO A 98 2.09 -2.02 -15.10
N GLY A 99 2.05 -1.95 -13.78
CA GLY A 99 2.86 -1.04 -12.99
C GLY A 99 4.31 -1.49 -12.87
N LYS A 100 5.17 -0.58 -12.42
CA LYS A 100 6.56 -0.89 -12.08
C LYS A 100 6.66 -1.56 -10.72
N TRP A 101 7.65 -2.42 -10.64
CA TRP A 101 8.16 -2.98 -9.39
C TRP A 101 9.66 -2.77 -9.32
N VAL A 102 10.11 -2.17 -8.24
CA VAL A 102 11.50 -1.81 -7.99
C VAL A 102 11.90 -2.26 -6.60
N ASP A 103 13.05 -2.91 -6.50
CA ASP A 103 13.69 -3.24 -5.24
C ASP A 103 14.86 -2.29 -5.01
N VAL A 104 15.01 -1.75 -3.80
CA VAL A 104 16.07 -0.81 -3.44
C VAL A 104 16.80 -1.34 -2.21
N SER A 105 18.11 -1.55 -2.34
CA SER A 105 18.99 -1.86 -1.22
C SER A 105 19.67 -0.58 -0.72
N ILE A 106 19.59 -0.33 0.59
CA ILE A 106 20.17 0.82 1.27
C ILE A 106 21.14 0.28 2.32
N SER A 107 22.43 0.44 2.10
CA SER A 107 23.47 -0.04 3.01
C SER A 107 23.86 0.99 4.05
N ILE A 108 24.43 0.52 5.17
CA ILE A 108 24.96 1.39 6.24
C ILE A 108 26.15 2.25 5.81
N THR A 109 26.82 1.91 4.70
CA THR A 109 27.91 2.72 4.13
C THR A 109 27.39 3.91 3.31
N GLY A 110 26.05 4.04 3.19
CA GLY A 110 25.40 5.07 2.38
C GLY A 110 25.22 4.70 0.91
N SER A 111 25.66 3.50 0.49
CA SER A 111 25.40 3.02 -0.88
C SER A 111 23.93 2.67 -1.03
N VAL A 112 23.32 3.16 -2.11
CA VAL A 112 21.94 2.86 -2.52
C VAL A 112 21.98 2.23 -3.91
N SER A 113 21.34 1.07 -4.06
CA SER A 113 21.34 0.31 -5.31
C SER A 113 19.93 -0.16 -5.64
N PRO A 114 19.36 0.30 -6.77
CA PRO A 114 18.07 -0.20 -7.25
C PRO A 114 18.25 -1.42 -8.16
N ILE A 115 17.27 -2.32 -8.12
CA ILE A 115 17.00 -3.35 -9.12
C ILE A 115 15.68 -2.94 -9.78
N GLU A 116 15.74 -2.67 -11.09
CA GLU A 116 14.64 -2.11 -11.89
C GLU A 116 14.29 -3.01 -13.07
N GLY A 117 13.05 -2.92 -13.56
CA GLY A 117 12.55 -3.73 -14.68
C GLY A 117 11.42 -4.68 -14.31
N GLY A 118 11.08 -4.77 -13.01
CA GLY A 118 10.00 -5.57 -12.49
C GLY A 118 8.66 -5.00 -12.93
N LYS A 119 7.70 -5.89 -13.18
CA LYS A 119 6.34 -5.55 -13.57
C LYS A 119 5.35 -6.15 -12.58
N CYS A 120 4.36 -5.37 -12.16
CA CYS A 120 3.26 -5.85 -11.34
C CYS A 120 1.89 -5.46 -11.92
N TRP A 121 0.93 -6.36 -11.79
CA TRP A 121 -0.47 -6.13 -12.12
C TRP A 121 -1.29 -6.18 -10.83
N GLU A 122 -1.98 -5.09 -10.51
CA GLU A 122 -2.92 -5.06 -9.38
C GLU A 122 -4.15 -5.92 -9.74
N ARG A 123 -4.47 -6.89 -8.89
CA ARG A 123 -5.53 -7.89 -9.06
C ARG A 123 -6.53 -7.74 -7.91
N GLY A 124 -7.50 -6.85 -8.08
CA GLY A 124 -8.50 -6.56 -7.05
C GLY A 124 -8.08 -5.43 -6.10
N GLY A 125 -9.06 -4.72 -5.55
CA GLY A 125 -8.92 -3.42 -4.90
C GLY A 125 -9.90 -2.42 -5.54
N ARG A 126 -11.18 -2.48 -5.15
CA ARG A 126 -12.19 -1.47 -5.44
C ARG A 126 -13.06 -1.28 -4.21
#